data_AF-A0A975QLV3-F1
#
_entry.id   AF-A0A975QLV3-F1
#
_cell.length_a   1.000
_cell.length_b   1.000
_cell.length_c   1.000
_cell.angle_alpha   90.00
_cell.angle_beta   90.00
_cell.angle_gamma   90.00
#
_symmetry.space_group_name_H-M   'P 1'
#
loop_
_entity.id
_entity.type
_entity.pdbx_description
1 polymer ?
#
loop_
_entity_poly.entity_id
_entity_poly.type
_entity_poly.pdbx_seq_one_letter_code
_entity_poly.pdbx_strand_id
1 'polypeptide(L)'
;MGHLDLLISRPEQHRHLSLELKYLKAAWTGTVAGEHFDLADQGTQDIRGYDVVKDIARVDKLTTHAPGWSGGVLVVSNDPGYWNRPGHGRTTNADAFRLYEGTHLSGVRAWGPGTGQGTMHKRTEPIRLHGTYRCAWTTYSRLEGRRGDFRLLTLPVQDQ
;
A
#
# COMPACT_ATOMS: atom_id res chain seq x y z
N MET A 1 13.39 11.71 -11.25
CA MET A 1 13.20 11.39 -9.82
C MET A 1 11.69 11.36 -9.58
N GLY A 2 11.14 10.25 -9.09
CA GLY A 2 9.69 10.14 -8.84
C GLY A 2 9.26 11.09 -7.71
N HIS A 3 8.00 11.52 -7.72
CA HIS A 3 7.43 12.35 -6.66
C HIS A 3 7.29 11.55 -5.36
N LEU A 4 7.86 12.03 -4.26
CA LEU A 4 7.71 11.47 -2.92
C LEU A 4 6.62 12.27 -2.18
N ASP A 5 5.71 11.60 -1.48
CA ASP A 5 4.59 12.30 -0.83
C ASP A 5 5.04 13.10 0.38
N LEU A 6 5.95 12.56 1.19
CA LEU A 6 6.51 13.29 2.34
C LEU A 6 7.99 12.95 2.54
N LEU A 7 8.81 13.99 2.70
CA LEU A 7 10.20 13.91 3.12
C LEU A 7 10.38 14.68 4.43
N ILE A 8 10.84 14.00 5.47
CA ILE A 8 11.25 14.63 6.72
C ILE A 8 12.76 14.54 6.82
N SER A 9 13.44 15.68 6.98
CA SER A 9 14.90 15.74 6.95
C SER A 9 15.46 16.45 8.18
N ARG A 10 16.53 15.89 8.74
CA ARG A 10 17.41 16.53 9.74
C ARG A 10 18.85 16.49 9.21
N PRO A 11 19.24 17.47 8.36
CA PRO A 11 20.52 17.48 7.68
C PRO A 11 21.73 17.44 8.63
N GLU A 12 21.65 18.17 9.74
CA GLU A 12 22.69 18.23 10.79
C GLU A 12 22.99 16.85 11.40
N GLN A 13 22.02 15.93 11.35
CA GLN A 13 22.15 14.56 11.88
C GLN A 13 22.34 13.53 10.77
N HIS A 14 22.41 13.97 9.51
CA HIS A 14 22.40 13.12 8.32
C HIS A 14 21.26 12.09 8.35
N ARG A 15 20.05 12.53 8.75
CA ARG A 15 18.86 11.66 8.85
C ARG A 15 17.72 12.14 7.98
N HIS A 16 17.20 11.22 7.18
CA HIS A 16 16.10 11.47 6.26
C HIS A 16 15.05 10.35 6.37
N LEU A 17 13.77 10.71 6.36
CA LEU A 17 12.65 9.78 6.36
C LEU A 17 11.77 10.05 5.14
N SER A 18 11.67 9.05 4.27
CA SER A 18 10.89 9.09 3.03
C SER A 18 9.60 8.29 3.18
N LEU A 19 8.45 8.93 2.95
CA LEU A 19 7.14 8.29 3.12
C LEU A 19 6.30 8.41 1.86
N GLU A 20 5.71 7.29 1.47
CA GLU A 20 4.67 7.19 0.46
C GLU A 20 3.33 6.97 1.15
N LEU A 21 2.32 7.73 0.76
CA LEU A 21 1.00 7.75 1.39
C LEU A 21 -0.04 7.26 0.39
N LYS A 22 -0.82 6.25 0.79
CA LYS A 22 -1.91 5.71 -0.01
C LYS A 22 -3.22 5.81 0.74
N TYR A 23 -4.21 6.32 0.03
CA TYR A 23 -5.60 6.31 0.48
C TYR A 23 -6.43 5.49 -0.50
N LEU A 24 -6.77 4.27 -0.09
CA LEU A 24 -7.51 3.28 -0.88
C LEU A 24 -8.93 3.20 -0.35
N LYS A 25 -9.89 3.78 -1.07
CA LYS A 25 -11.26 3.96 -0.56
C LYS A 25 -12.30 3.10 -1.26
N ALA A 26 -13.15 2.47 -0.46
CA ALA A 26 -14.49 2.03 -0.85
C ALA A 26 -15.48 3.18 -0.64
N ALA A 27 -16.62 3.11 -1.33
CA ALA A 27 -17.66 4.11 -1.15
C ALA A 27 -18.14 4.18 0.31
N TRP A 28 -18.25 5.40 0.84
CA TRP A 28 -18.78 5.69 2.16
C TRP A 28 -19.34 7.10 2.20
N THR A 29 -20.47 7.28 2.88
CA THR A 29 -21.09 8.59 3.10
C THR A 29 -21.45 8.74 4.56
N GLY A 30 -21.29 9.95 5.10
CA GLY A 30 -21.62 10.25 6.48
C GLY A 30 -21.22 11.66 6.88
N THR A 31 -21.60 12.05 8.10
CA THR A 31 -21.26 13.36 8.68
C THR A 31 -20.26 13.18 9.81
N VAL A 32 -19.14 13.88 9.78
CA VAL A 32 -18.10 13.86 10.82
C VAL A 32 -17.83 15.29 11.25
N ALA A 33 -17.94 15.57 12.55
CA ALA A 33 -17.72 16.90 13.12
C ALA A 33 -18.52 18.03 12.42
N GLY A 34 -19.73 17.72 11.94
CA GLY A 34 -20.60 18.68 11.24
C GLY A 34 -20.37 18.81 9.74
N GLU A 35 -19.33 18.17 9.18
CA GLU A 35 -19.07 18.14 7.74
C GLU A 35 -19.59 16.86 7.10
N HIS A 36 -20.27 16.98 5.97
CA HIS A 36 -20.75 15.84 5.20
C HIS A 36 -19.69 15.39 4.20
N PHE A 37 -19.44 14.08 4.16
CA PHE A 37 -18.49 13.45 3.26
C PHE A 37 -19.20 12.44 2.34
N ASP A 38 -18.78 12.42 1.08
CA ASP A 38 -19.17 11.43 0.08
C ASP A 38 -17.91 10.89 -0.61
N LEU A 39 -17.45 9.74 -0.13
CA LEU A 39 -16.25 9.07 -0.64
C LEU A 39 -16.63 8.19 -1.81
N ALA A 40 -16.00 8.44 -2.97
CA ALA A 40 -16.15 7.57 -4.14
C ALA A 40 -15.35 6.26 -4.00
N ASP A 41 -15.92 5.16 -4.52
CA ASP A 41 -15.22 3.88 -4.65
C ASP A 41 -14.11 3.94 -5.72
N GLN A 42 -12.94 3.37 -5.42
CA GLN A 42 -11.80 3.27 -6.34
C GLN A 42 -11.66 1.89 -7.02
N GLY A 43 -12.47 0.89 -6.68
CA GLY A 43 -12.88 -0.26 -7.51
C GLY A 43 -11.80 -1.16 -8.14
N THR A 44 -10.53 -1.09 -7.74
CA THR A 44 -9.42 -1.72 -8.49
C THR A 44 -8.33 -2.29 -7.58
N GLN A 45 -8.71 -3.17 -6.64
CA GLN A 45 -7.81 -3.74 -5.63
C GLN A 45 -6.52 -4.34 -6.21
N ASP A 46 -6.62 -5.04 -7.34
CA ASP A 46 -5.49 -5.66 -8.02
C ASP A 46 -4.44 -4.61 -8.45
N ILE A 47 -4.89 -3.57 -9.14
CA ILE A 47 -4.05 -2.48 -9.65
C ILE A 47 -3.48 -1.65 -8.50
N ARG A 48 -4.30 -1.37 -7.49
CA ARG A 48 -3.89 -0.58 -6.32
C ARG A 48 -2.89 -1.34 -5.44
N GLY A 49 -3.07 -2.66 -5.30
CA GLY A 49 -2.11 -3.53 -4.64
C GLY A 49 -0.75 -3.49 -5.36
N TYR A 50 -0.75 -3.57 -6.69
CA TYR A 50 0.47 -3.40 -7.49
C TYR A 50 1.14 -2.06 -7.21
N ASP A 51 0.37 -0.96 -7.23
CA ASP A 51 0.90 0.38 -7.01
C ASP A 51 1.52 0.53 -5.60
N VAL A 52 0.90 -0.05 -4.57
CA VAL A 52 1.48 -0.10 -3.21
C VAL A 52 2.80 -0.87 -3.21
N VAL A 53 2.85 -2.07 -3.80
CA VAL A 53 4.08 -2.88 -3.85
C VAL A 53 5.19 -2.17 -4.64
N LYS A 54 4.84 -1.45 -5.69
CA LYS A 54 5.77 -0.63 -6.47
C LYS A 54 6.35 0.50 -5.64
N ASP A 55 5.56 1.12 -4.78
CA ASP A 55 6.04 2.17 -3.88
C ASP A 55 6.94 1.63 -2.78
N ILE A 56 6.67 0.43 -2.25
CA ILE A 56 7.61 -0.25 -1.34
C ILE A 56 8.96 -0.39 -2.05
N ALA A 57 8.98 -0.95 -3.26
CA ALA A 57 10.23 -1.15 -4.00
C ALA A 57 10.98 0.15 -4.30
N ARG A 58 10.25 1.24 -4.52
CA ARG A 58 10.82 2.57 -4.78
C ARG A 58 11.46 3.16 -3.52
N VAL A 59 10.79 3.06 -2.38
CA VAL A 59 11.33 3.49 -1.08
C VAL A 59 12.51 2.62 -0.69
N ASP A 60 12.38 1.29 -0.82
CA ASP A 60 13.44 0.30 -0.60
C ASP A 60 14.71 0.66 -1.39
N LYS A 61 14.57 0.89 -2.70
CA LYS A 61 15.70 1.30 -3.55
C LYS A 61 16.34 2.60 -3.09
N LEU A 62 15.54 3.59 -2.65
CA LEU A 62 16.04 4.88 -2.18
C LEU A 62 16.86 4.74 -0.90
N THR A 63 16.37 3.97 0.08
CA THR A 63 17.02 3.82 1.38
C THR A 63 18.27 2.93 1.29
N THR A 64 18.23 1.81 0.54
CA THR A 64 19.38 0.89 0.42
C THR A 64 20.67 1.58 -0.09
N HIS A 65 20.54 2.65 -0.88
CA HIS A 65 21.69 3.31 -1.52
C HIS A 65 22.07 4.64 -0.86
N ALA A 66 21.48 4.99 0.28
CA ALA A 66 21.66 6.29 0.90
C ALA A 66 21.75 6.17 2.43
N PRO A 67 22.97 6.05 2.99
CA PRO A 67 23.15 6.01 4.44
C PRO A 67 22.41 7.14 5.15
N GLY A 68 21.76 6.83 6.28
CA GLY A 68 20.97 7.80 7.02
C GLY A 68 19.57 8.06 6.46
N TRP A 69 19.19 7.39 5.38
CA TRP A 69 17.83 7.39 4.86
C TRP A 69 17.05 6.20 5.42
N SER A 70 15.82 6.47 5.81
CA SER A 70 14.83 5.48 6.19
C SER A 70 13.54 5.75 5.42
N GLY A 71 12.61 4.81 5.43
CA GLY A 71 11.36 5.05 4.76
C GLY A 71 10.22 4.14 5.14
N GLY A 72 9.09 4.34 4.47
CA GLY A 72 7.97 3.43 4.56
C GLY A 72 6.83 3.80 3.65
N VAL A 73 5.90 2.86 3.51
CA VAL A 73 4.62 3.07 2.85
C VAL A 73 3.51 3.00 3.90
N LEU A 74 2.65 4.01 3.94
CA LEU A 74 1.47 4.07 4.80
C LEU A 74 0.23 3.95 3.93
N VAL A 75 -0.65 2.99 4.26
CA VAL A 75 -1.90 2.77 3.53
C VAL A 75 -3.07 2.91 4.50
N VAL A 76 -3.92 3.91 4.26
CA VAL A 76 -5.22 4.03 4.94
C VAL A 76 -6.30 3.51 4.00
N SER A 77 -7.19 2.68 4.52
CA SER A 77 -8.31 2.14 3.75
C SER A 77 -9.54 1.85 4.59
N ASN A 78 -10.71 2.04 4.00
CA ASN A 78 -12.00 1.55 4.50
C ASN A 78 -12.56 0.37 3.69
N ASP A 79 -11.77 -0.21 2.78
CA ASP A 79 -12.17 -1.37 2.00
C ASP A 79 -11.61 -2.67 2.60
N PRO A 80 -12.44 -3.47 3.29
CA PRO A 80 -12.05 -4.79 3.79
C PRO A 80 -11.44 -5.74 2.77
N GLY A 81 -11.63 -5.55 1.47
CA GLY A 81 -10.91 -6.37 0.48
C GLY A 81 -9.39 -6.21 0.52
N TYR A 82 -8.85 -5.18 1.16
CA TYR A 82 -7.40 -5.07 1.34
C TYR A 82 -6.85 -5.84 2.53
N TRP A 83 -7.64 -6.10 3.58
CA TRP A 83 -7.16 -6.82 4.77
C TRP A 83 -7.82 -8.19 4.98
N ASN A 84 -8.97 -8.47 4.36
CA ASN A 84 -9.63 -9.76 4.40
C ASN A 84 -9.24 -10.60 3.17
N ARG A 85 -8.74 -11.81 3.43
CA ARG A 85 -8.54 -12.80 2.37
C ARG A 85 -9.89 -13.37 1.93
N PRO A 86 -10.15 -13.51 0.61
CA PRO A 86 -11.33 -14.21 0.12
C PRO A 86 -11.37 -15.68 0.59
N GLY A 87 -12.55 -16.15 1.00
CA GLY A 87 -12.73 -17.50 1.57
C GLY A 87 -12.57 -18.66 0.57
N HIS A 88 -12.52 -18.39 -0.74
CA HIS A 88 -12.43 -19.44 -1.75
C HIS A 88 -11.04 -20.09 -1.89
N GLY A 89 -9.99 -19.54 -1.28
CA GLY A 89 -8.62 -20.09 -1.29
C GLY A 89 -7.88 -20.06 -2.64
N ARG A 90 -8.59 -19.84 -3.75
CA ARG A 90 -8.00 -19.74 -5.11
C ARG A 90 -6.98 -18.61 -5.23
N THR A 91 -5.79 -18.95 -5.74
CA THR A 91 -4.79 -17.99 -6.18
C THR A 91 -5.32 -17.17 -7.35
N THR A 92 -5.15 -15.86 -7.30
CA THR A 92 -5.56 -14.93 -8.36
C THR A 92 -4.36 -14.47 -9.18
N ASN A 93 -4.59 -13.94 -10.37
CA ASN A 93 -3.51 -13.35 -11.19
C ASN A 93 -2.84 -12.13 -10.53
N ALA A 94 -3.46 -11.52 -9.52
CA ALA A 94 -2.88 -10.41 -8.75
C ALA A 94 -2.37 -10.85 -7.36
N ASP A 95 -2.26 -12.15 -7.09
CA ASP A 95 -1.95 -12.66 -5.74
C ASP A 95 -0.62 -12.11 -5.18
N ALA A 96 0.37 -11.91 -6.07
CA ALA A 96 1.67 -11.33 -5.75
C ALA A 96 1.61 -9.90 -5.17
N PHE A 97 0.47 -9.22 -5.28
CA PHE A 97 0.28 -7.83 -4.87
C PHE A 97 -0.77 -7.65 -3.76
N ARG A 98 -1.22 -8.75 -3.13
CA ARG A 98 -2.26 -8.68 -2.10
C ARG A 98 -1.73 -8.14 -0.79
N LEU A 99 -2.54 -7.29 -0.15
CA LEU A 99 -2.21 -6.62 1.10
C LEU A 99 -2.89 -7.25 2.32
N TYR A 100 -3.46 -8.46 2.19
CA TYR A 100 -4.26 -9.08 3.25
C TYR A 100 -3.49 -9.17 4.57
N GLU A 101 -4.22 -9.18 5.68
CA GLU A 101 -3.65 -9.40 7.01
C GLU A 101 -2.74 -10.64 7.03
N GLY A 102 -1.55 -10.49 7.62
CA GLY A 102 -0.54 -11.54 7.73
C GLY A 102 0.26 -11.85 6.45
N THR A 103 -0.05 -11.20 5.32
CA THR A 103 0.70 -11.41 4.07
C THR A 103 2.15 -10.93 4.21
N HIS A 104 3.10 -11.67 3.64
CA HIS A 104 4.50 -11.25 3.55
C HIS A 104 4.84 -10.89 2.10
N LEU A 105 5.31 -9.67 1.88
CA LEU A 105 5.74 -9.15 0.58
C LEU A 105 7.27 -9.18 0.54
N SER A 106 7.85 -9.96 -0.38
CA SER A 106 9.31 -10.15 -0.51
C SER A 106 9.68 -10.67 -1.90
N GLY A 107 10.95 -10.55 -2.28
CA GLY A 107 11.46 -11.11 -3.54
C GLY A 107 10.83 -10.48 -4.79
N VAL A 108 10.66 -11.29 -5.84
CA VAL A 108 10.07 -10.83 -7.11
C VAL A 108 8.55 -11.02 -7.09
N ARG A 109 7.83 -9.95 -7.41
CA ARG A 109 6.36 -9.90 -7.51
C ARG A 109 5.95 -9.58 -8.94
N ALA A 110 5.14 -10.45 -9.54
CA ALA A 110 4.70 -10.31 -10.93
C ALA A 110 3.23 -10.72 -11.07
N TRP A 111 2.59 -10.19 -12.10
CA TRP A 111 1.26 -10.63 -12.52
C TRP A 111 1.27 -12.11 -12.91
N GLY A 112 0.18 -12.81 -12.63
CA GLY A 112 -0.06 -14.16 -13.09
C GLY A 112 -0.25 -14.22 -14.62
N PRO A 113 0.00 -15.37 -15.24
CA PRO A 113 0.07 -15.52 -16.70
C PRO A 113 -1.25 -15.20 -17.41
N GLY A 114 -2.39 -15.28 -16.72
CA GLY A 114 -3.71 -14.99 -17.28
C GLY A 114 -4.16 -13.52 -17.14
N THR A 115 -3.28 -12.60 -16.77
CA THR A 115 -3.65 -11.19 -16.59
C THR A 115 -3.94 -10.54 -17.95
N GLY A 116 -5.05 -9.81 -18.05
CA GLY A 116 -5.39 -9.08 -19.28
C GLY A 116 -4.48 -7.86 -19.51
N GLN A 117 -4.21 -7.53 -20.78
CA GLN A 117 -3.37 -6.38 -21.17
C GLN A 117 -3.88 -5.05 -20.61
N GLY A 118 -5.20 -4.86 -20.56
CA GLY A 118 -5.81 -3.66 -19.96
C GLY A 118 -5.52 -3.53 -18.46
N THR A 119 -5.56 -4.66 -17.72
CA THR A 119 -5.29 -4.69 -16.28
C THR A 119 -3.84 -4.35 -15.95
N MET A 120 -2.89 -4.92 -16.71
CA MET A 120 -1.45 -4.70 -16.49
C MET A 120 -0.90 -3.46 -17.21
N HIS A 121 -1.74 -2.67 -17.89
CA HIS A 121 -1.28 -1.51 -18.65
C HIS A 121 -0.46 -0.55 -17.76
N LYS A 122 0.77 -0.26 -18.19
CA LYS A 122 1.81 0.50 -17.45
C LYS A 122 2.29 -0.13 -16.13
N ARG A 123 1.98 -1.40 -15.93
CA ARG A 123 2.27 -2.21 -14.73
C ARG A 123 2.81 -3.58 -15.11
N THR A 124 3.49 -3.67 -16.24
CA THR A 124 3.93 -4.95 -16.84
C THR A 124 5.18 -5.49 -16.19
N GLU A 125 6.05 -4.62 -15.68
CA GLU A 125 7.34 -5.02 -15.14
C GLU A 125 7.18 -5.74 -13.79
N PRO A 126 7.90 -6.87 -13.59
CA PRO A 126 8.06 -7.46 -12.27
C PRO A 126 8.67 -6.48 -11.27
N ILE A 127 8.12 -6.45 -10.07
CA ILE A 127 8.61 -5.61 -8.98
C ILE A 127 9.56 -6.45 -8.13
N ARG A 128 10.76 -5.93 -7.85
CA ARG A 128 11.72 -6.57 -6.95
C ARG A 128 11.74 -5.84 -5.61
N LEU A 129 11.53 -6.60 -4.54
CA LEU A 129 11.67 -6.16 -3.14
C LEU A 129 12.97 -6.74 -2.58
N HIS A 130 13.78 -5.90 -1.93
CA HIS A 130 15.00 -6.35 -1.24
C HIS A 130 14.68 -6.78 0.19
N GLY A 131 13.76 -6.07 0.84
CA GLY A 131 13.23 -6.43 2.15
C GLY A 131 12.11 -7.47 2.14
N THR A 132 11.71 -7.89 3.34
CA THR A 132 10.46 -8.63 3.59
C THR A 132 9.53 -7.79 4.45
N TYR A 133 8.33 -7.54 3.95
CA TYR A 133 7.36 -6.63 4.55
C TYR A 133 6.11 -7.39 4.96
N ARG A 134 5.83 -7.41 6.26
CA ARG A 134 4.63 -8.05 6.80
C ARG A 134 3.46 -7.06 6.77
N CYS A 135 2.36 -7.45 6.14
CA CYS A 135 1.10 -6.74 6.21
C CYS A 135 0.44 -6.98 7.58
N ALA A 136 0.48 -5.98 8.45
CA ALA A 136 -0.22 -5.97 9.73
C ALA A 136 -1.12 -4.73 9.79
N TRP A 137 -2.43 -4.93 9.63
CA TRP A 137 -3.41 -3.85 9.67
C TRP A 137 -3.81 -3.54 11.09
N THR A 138 -3.84 -2.25 11.41
CA THR A 138 -4.31 -1.73 12.70
C THR A 138 -5.59 -0.93 12.52
N THR A 139 -6.40 -0.82 13.57
CA THR A 139 -7.57 0.08 13.54
C THR A 139 -7.05 1.52 13.49
N TYR A 140 -7.52 2.30 12.52
CA TYR A 140 -7.18 3.72 12.39
C TYR A 140 -8.30 4.59 12.95
N SER A 141 -9.52 4.39 12.45
CA SER A 141 -10.72 5.06 12.96
C SER A 141 -11.95 4.20 12.71
N ARG A 142 -13.04 4.51 13.41
CA ARG A 142 -14.35 3.92 13.19
C ARG A 142 -15.39 5.03 13.10
N LEU A 143 -16.07 5.09 11.98
CA LEU A 143 -17.19 5.98 11.71
C LEU A 143 -18.47 5.16 11.63
N GLU A 144 -19.62 5.81 11.77
CA GLU A 144 -20.90 5.13 11.63
C GLU A 144 -21.13 4.64 10.19
N GLY A 145 -21.93 3.58 10.06
CA GLY A 145 -22.35 3.04 8.77
C GLY A 145 -21.42 2.00 8.15
N ARG A 146 -21.91 1.40 7.05
CA ARG A 146 -21.18 0.38 6.29
C ARG A 146 -19.93 1.00 5.65
N ARG A 147 -18.77 0.33 5.74
CA ARG A 147 -17.46 0.87 5.33
C ARG A 147 -16.98 2.07 6.17
N GLY A 148 -17.50 2.23 7.39
CA GLY A 148 -17.02 3.21 8.36
C GLY A 148 -15.77 2.77 9.14
N ASP A 149 -15.35 1.50 9.01
CA ASP A 149 -14.11 1.01 9.61
C ASP A 149 -12.92 1.36 8.72
N PHE A 150 -12.06 2.27 9.19
CA PHE A 150 -10.80 2.59 8.54
C PHE A 150 -9.65 1.88 9.25
N ARG A 151 -8.75 1.29 8.47
CA ARG A 151 -7.54 0.65 8.95
C ARG A 151 -6.30 1.28 8.35
N LEU A 152 -5.21 1.18 9.09
CA LEU A 152 -3.88 1.63 8.70
C LEU A 152 -2.97 0.40 8.56
N LEU A 153 -2.32 0.28 7.41
CA LEU A 153 -1.20 -0.60 7.18
C LEU A 153 0.08 0.23 7.12
N THR A 154 1.06 -0.15 7.95
CA THR A 154 2.38 0.46 8.00
C THR A 154 3.43 -0.52 7.47
N LEU A 155 4.16 -0.14 6.43
CA LEU A 155 5.20 -0.96 5.81
C LEU A 155 6.54 -0.22 5.92
N PRO A 156 7.24 -0.33 7.07
CA PRO A 156 8.53 0.32 7.25
C PRO A 156 9.60 -0.33 6.37
N VAL A 157 10.47 0.51 5.83
CA VAL A 157 11.67 0.16 5.07
C VAL A 157 12.85 0.60 5.94
N GLN A 158 13.53 -0.38 6.52
CA GLN A 158 14.70 -0.16 7.37
C GLN A 158 15.97 -0.41 6.56
N ASP A 159 17.06 0.27 6.93
CA ASP A 159 18.39 -0.10 6.45
C ASP A 159 18.67 -1.56 6.84
N GLN A 160 19.11 -2.36 5.87
CA GLN A 160 19.58 -3.73 6.08
C GLN A 160 21.05 -3.74 6.51
#